data_AF-A0A3N1PX05-F1
#
_entry.id   AF-A0A3N1PX05-F1
#
_cell.length_a   1.000
_cell.length_b   1.000
_cell.length_c   1.000
_cell.angle_alpha   90.00
_cell.angle_beta   90.00
_cell.angle_gamma   90.00
#
_symmetry.space_group_name_H-M   'P 1'
#
loop_
_entity.id
_entity.type
_entity.pdbx_description
1 polymer ?
#
loop_
_entity_poly.entity_id
_entity_poly.type
_entity_poly.pdbx_seq_one_letter_code
_entity_poly.pdbx_strand_id
1 'polypeptide(L)'
;MIVRAVVRIDAPPRRVKGRAAVAVVLTALLTGACTAERPHRALPVSEQGRSDLIHAAEQVLVGRCLRARGAAGPPPRQEVLFGTGPAELSIRLATGYTVRAHTDGCLAEAQRYLYGDQARWFRAEVTVNNLRPEARAELREDAAYRAALARRDACADHDTACVRASGLEQLRTKLEPARLARVRAAHRDDLTTYDRLRDRAVQRAAGLLAGRPPEKGTPSP
;
A
#
# COMPACT_ATOMS: atom_id res chain seq x y z
N MET A 1 3.37 -4.88 -2.35
CA MET A 1 3.81 -5.33 -1.01
C MET A 1 5.25 -5.82 -1.09
N ILE A 2 6.19 -4.89 -1.27
CA ILE A 2 7.40 -4.92 -0.45
C ILE A 2 6.88 -4.71 0.97
N VAL A 3 7.31 -5.52 1.92
CA VAL A 3 7.12 -5.21 3.35
C VAL A 3 7.61 -3.78 3.52
N ARG A 4 6.69 -2.81 3.63
CA ARG A 4 7.05 -1.44 3.95
C ARG A 4 7.44 -1.46 5.41
N ALA A 5 8.73 -1.73 5.63
CA ALA A 5 9.44 -1.39 6.83
C ALA A 5 9.09 0.06 7.20
N VAL A 6 8.75 0.25 8.46
CA VAL A 6 8.61 1.56 9.08
C VAL A 6 9.96 2.27 8.92
N VAL A 7 10.04 3.23 7.99
CA VAL A 7 11.13 4.22 7.96
C VAL A 7 10.55 5.49 8.56
N ARG A 8 10.84 5.67 9.85
CA ARG A 8 10.70 6.95 10.56
C ARG A 8 11.83 7.84 10.06
N ILE A 9 11.50 8.98 9.46
CA ILE A 9 12.47 10.08 9.28
C ILE A 9 12.01 11.18 10.22
N ASP A 10 12.71 11.34 11.33
CA ASP A 10 12.54 12.47 12.24
C ASP A 10 13.12 13.73 11.58
N ALA A 11 12.29 14.76 11.41
CA ALA A 11 12.74 16.09 11.03
C ALA A 11 13.00 16.92 12.29
N PRO A 12 14.08 17.72 12.36
CA PRO A 12 14.38 18.56 13.53
C PRO A 12 13.40 19.74 13.65
N PRO A 13 13.13 20.25 14.87
CA PRO A 13 12.21 21.35 15.08
C PRO A 13 12.77 22.66 14.51
N ARG A 14 11.99 23.32 13.64
CA ARG A 14 12.26 24.69 13.22
C ARG A 14 11.78 25.65 14.31
N ARG A 15 12.71 26.47 14.84
CA ARG A 15 12.40 27.64 15.67
C ARG A 15 11.62 28.66 14.83
N VAL A 16 10.42 29.04 15.27
CA VAL A 16 9.68 30.19 14.74
C VAL A 16 9.74 31.31 15.79
N LYS A 17 10.27 32.47 15.37
CA LYS A 17 10.27 33.71 16.15
C LYS A 17 8.85 34.30 16.14
N GLY A 18 8.35 34.64 17.33
CA GLY A 18 7.02 35.21 17.51
C GLY A 18 6.91 36.65 16.98
N ARG A 19 5.68 36.99 16.56
CA ARG A 19 5.10 38.33 16.66
C ARG A 19 3.60 38.19 16.90
N ALA A 20 3.12 38.86 17.93
CA ALA A 20 1.73 38.97 18.32
C ALA A 20 0.94 39.83 17.33
N ALA A 21 -0.32 39.47 17.07
CA ALA A 21 -1.32 40.40 16.59
C ALA A 21 -2.73 39.95 17.01
N VAL A 22 -3.25 40.79 17.90
CA VAL A 22 -4.60 41.05 18.43
C VAL A 22 -5.81 40.52 17.64
N ALA A 23 -6.81 40.10 18.42
CA ALA A 23 -8.13 39.62 18.06
C ALA A 23 -9.09 40.68 17.49
N VAL A 24 -10.02 40.26 16.63
CA VAL A 24 -11.36 40.84 16.51
C VAL A 24 -12.36 39.68 16.33
N VAL A 25 -13.22 39.52 17.34
CA VAL A 25 -14.41 38.66 17.30
C VAL A 25 -15.55 39.52 16.78
N LEU A 26 -16.20 39.10 15.70
CA LEU A 26 -17.55 39.57 15.36
C LEU A 26 -18.45 38.37 15.07
N THR A 27 -19.42 38.20 15.97
CA THR A 27 -20.47 37.18 15.95
C THR A 27 -21.64 37.70 15.13
N ALA A 28 -21.97 37.06 14.02
CA ALA A 28 -23.23 37.28 13.30
C ALA A 28 -24.02 35.96 13.25
N LEU A 29 -25.07 35.90 14.05
CA LEU A 29 -26.09 34.85 14.04
C LEU A 29 -27.03 35.07 12.84
N LEU A 30 -27.02 34.14 11.88
CA LEU A 30 -28.09 34.00 10.90
C LEU A 30 -28.55 32.54 10.90
N THR A 31 -29.76 32.31 11.42
CA THR A 31 -30.49 31.05 11.35
C THR A 31 -31.03 30.85 9.94
N GLY A 32 -30.23 30.24 9.07
CA GLY A 32 -30.68 29.68 7.80
C GLY A 32 -30.79 28.16 7.93
N ALA A 33 -32.00 27.63 8.01
CA ALA A 33 -32.27 26.21 7.85
C ALA A 33 -32.08 25.84 6.36
N CYS A 34 -30.84 25.79 5.92
CA CYS A 34 -30.49 25.15 4.66
C CYS A 34 -30.53 23.64 4.91
N THR A 35 -31.30 22.92 4.11
CA THR A 35 -31.07 21.50 3.85
C THR A 35 -29.64 21.38 3.34
N ALA A 36 -28.69 21.17 4.24
CA ALA A 36 -27.30 20.94 3.89
C ALA A 36 -27.24 19.59 3.17
N GLU A 37 -27.37 19.62 1.84
CA GLU A 37 -26.81 18.57 1.00
C GLU A 37 -25.38 18.41 1.48
N ARG A 38 -25.11 17.31 2.18
CA ARG A 38 -23.75 16.98 2.59
C ARG A 38 -22.93 17.03 1.30
N PRO A 39 -21.89 17.88 1.21
CA PRO A 39 -21.06 17.90 0.03
C PRO A 39 -20.55 16.47 -0.14
N HIS A 40 -21.02 15.79 -1.19
CA HIS A 40 -20.50 14.49 -1.56
C HIS A 40 -19.03 14.74 -1.89
N ARG A 41 -18.13 14.41 -0.96
CA ARG A 41 -16.71 14.53 -1.22
C ARG A 41 -16.42 13.66 -2.44
N ALA A 42 -15.99 14.32 -3.51
CA ALA A 42 -15.52 13.64 -4.69
C ALA A 42 -14.42 12.65 -4.30
N LEU A 43 -14.48 11.44 -4.85
CA LEU A 43 -13.47 10.42 -4.60
C LEU A 43 -12.14 10.83 -5.24
N PRO A 44 -11.01 10.42 -4.64
CA PRO A 44 -9.71 10.66 -5.23
C PRO A 44 -9.60 10.01 -6.62
N VAL A 45 -9.16 10.79 -7.59
CA VAL A 45 -8.94 10.34 -8.97
C VAL A 45 -7.54 9.73 -9.16
N SER A 46 -6.56 10.14 -8.36
CA SER A 46 -5.19 9.61 -8.44
C SER A 46 -5.06 8.30 -7.68
N GLU A 47 -4.23 7.39 -8.20
CA GLU A 47 -3.94 6.11 -7.52
C GLU A 47 -3.31 6.30 -6.13
N GLN A 48 -2.50 7.34 -5.97
CA GLN A 48 -1.93 7.68 -4.67
C GLN A 48 -3.03 8.09 -3.68
N GLY A 49 -3.92 9.01 -4.08
CA GLY A 49 -5.02 9.45 -3.22
C GLY A 49 -6.00 8.33 -2.88
N ARG A 50 -6.27 7.42 -3.82
CA ARG A 50 -7.05 6.20 -3.58
C ARG A 50 -6.38 5.30 -2.53
N SER A 51 -5.06 5.09 -2.66
CA SER A 51 -4.29 4.28 -1.71
C SER A 51 -4.26 4.90 -0.32
N ASP A 52 -4.07 6.21 -0.23
CA ASP A 52 -4.04 6.95 1.04
C ASP A 52 -5.41 6.88 1.75
N LEU A 53 -6.50 7.01 0.99
CA LEU A 53 -7.86 6.88 1.51
C LEU A 53 -8.13 5.47 2.08
N ILE A 54 -7.77 4.43 1.33
CA ILE A 54 -7.90 3.04 1.79
C ILE A 54 -7.06 2.83 3.05
N HIS A 55 -5.82 3.29 3.07
CA HIS A 55 -4.92 3.11 4.21
C HIS A 55 -5.45 3.82 5.47
N ALA A 56 -5.95 5.05 5.34
CA ALA A 56 -6.58 5.77 6.44
C ALA A 56 -7.81 5.01 7.00
N ALA A 57 -8.64 4.44 6.12
CA ALA A 57 -9.79 3.63 6.53
C ALA A 57 -9.35 2.33 7.24
N GLU A 58 -8.33 1.64 6.73
CA GLU A 58 -7.76 0.44 7.35
C GLU A 58 -7.24 0.74 8.76
N GLN A 59 -6.48 1.82 8.95
CA GLN A 59 -5.99 2.24 10.27
C GLN A 59 -7.14 2.46 11.26
N VAL A 60 -8.26 3.06 10.81
CA VAL A 60 -9.44 3.26 11.66
C VAL A 60 -10.08 1.94 12.06
N LEU A 61 -10.26 1.02 11.10
CA LEU A 61 -10.87 -0.29 11.35
C LEU A 61 -10.00 -1.12 12.31
N VAL A 62 -8.70 -1.22 12.02
CA VAL A 62 -7.73 -1.91 12.86
C VAL A 62 -7.70 -1.31 14.27
N GLY A 63 -7.64 0.02 14.39
CA GLY A 63 -7.64 0.70 15.68
C GLY A 63 -8.93 0.50 16.50
N ARG A 64 -10.10 0.40 15.84
CA ARG A 64 -11.38 0.05 16.51
C ARG A 64 -11.35 -1.39 17.00
N CYS A 65 -10.93 -2.31 16.13
CA CYS A 65 -10.80 -3.73 16.44
C CYS A 65 -9.87 -3.98 17.63
N LEU A 66 -8.67 -3.37 17.62
CA LEU A 66 -7.70 -3.51 18.70
C LEU A 66 -8.24 -2.96 20.02
N ARG A 67 -8.93 -1.81 20.02
CA ARG A 67 -9.54 -1.25 21.24
C ARG A 67 -10.64 -2.15 21.79
N ALA A 68 -11.52 -2.65 20.92
CA ALA A 68 -12.58 -3.58 21.31
C ALA A 68 -12.02 -4.87 21.94
N ARG A 69 -10.83 -5.30 21.50
CA ARG A 69 -10.12 -6.48 22.02
C ARG A 69 -9.11 -6.16 23.13
N GLY A 70 -9.11 -4.94 23.68
CA GLY A 70 -8.19 -4.52 24.75
C GLY A 70 -6.70 -4.62 24.37
N ALA A 71 -6.38 -4.46 23.08
CA ALA A 71 -5.07 -4.74 22.47
C ALA A 71 -4.39 -3.51 21.83
N ALA A 72 -4.94 -2.31 22.02
CA ALA A 72 -4.50 -1.08 21.34
C ALA A 72 -3.29 -0.36 21.96
N GLY A 73 -2.58 -1.00 22.91
CA GLY A 73 -1.38 -0.41 23.53
C GLY A 73 -0.25 -0.20 22.51
N PRO A 74 0.75 0.64 22.82
CA PRO A 74 1.98 0.74 22.03
C PRO A 74 3.09 -0.17 22.60
N PRO A 75 3.59 -1.18 21.85
CA PRO A 75 3.12 -1.65 20.55
C PRO A 75 1.82 -2.48 20.66
N PRO A 76 1.01 -2.57 19.60
CA PRO A 76 -0.20 -3.39 19.62
C PRO A 76 0.18 -4.86 19.72
N ARG A 77 -0.64 -5.63 20.44
CA ARG A 77 -0.47 -7.09 20.54
C ARG A 77 -0.51 -7.71 19.14
N GLN A 78 0.61 -8.30 18.73
CA GLN A 78 0.87 -8.71 17.35
C GLN A 78 -0.10 -9.82 16.92
N GLU A 79 -0.38 -10.74 17.82
CA GLU A 79 -1.28 -11.86 17.64
C GLU A 79 -2.74 -11.43 17.46
N VAL A 80 -3.15 -10.30 18.06
CA VAL A 80 -4.48 -9.72 17.83
C VAL A 80 -4.53 -8.94 16.51
N LEU A 81 -3.42 -8.27 16.16
CA LEU A 81 -3.32 -7.51 14.92
C LEU A 81 -3.33 -8.42 13.69
N PHE A 82 -2.47 -9.45 13.70
CA PHE A 82 -2.19 -10.30 12.55
C PHE A 82 -2.92 -11.64 12.56
N GLY A 83 -3.43 -12.10 13.70
CA GLY A 83 -4.06 -13.41 13.86
C GLY A 83 -3.21 -14.38 14.71
N THR A 84 -3.88 -15.39 15.27
CA THR A 84 -3.30 -16.48 16.07
C THR A 84 -3.49 -17.84 15.41
N GLY A 85 -4.45 -17.96 14.49
CA GLY A 85 -4.72 -19.20 13.76
C GLY A 85 -3.64 -19.56 12.75
N PRO A 86 -3.69 -20.77 12.17
CA PRO A 86 -2.83 -21.11 11.04
C PRO A 86 -3.07 -20.12 9.89
N ALA A 87 -2.01 -19.77 9.15
CA ALA A 87 -2.17 -18.99 7.94
C ALA A 87 -2.86 -19.84 6.86
N GLU A 88 -4.15 -19.60 6.65
CA GLU A 88 -5.04 -20.37 5.76
C GLU A 88 -4.89 -19.97 4.29
N LEU A 89 -4.49 -18.73 4.00
CA LEU A 89 -4.26 -18.28 2.62
C LEU A 89 -2.80 -18.52 2.24
N SER A 90 -2.57 -19.12 1.07
CA SER A 90 -1.23 -19.39 0.56
C SER A 90 -1.18 -19.35 -0.96
N ILE A 91 -0.15 -18.72 -1.51
CA ILE A 91 0.17 -18.69 -2.94
C ILE A 91 1.65 -18.94 -3.12
N ARG A 92 1.98 -19.86 -4.03
CA ARG A 92 3.34 -20.07 -4.53
C ARG A 92 3.56 -19.20 -5.76
N LEU A 93 4.56 -18.33 -5.70
CA LEU A 93 4.95 -17.43 -6.78
C LEU A 93 5.79 -18.18 -7.83
N ALA A 94 5.84 -17.65 -9.04
CA ALA A 94 6.72 -18.14 -10.11
C ALA A 94 8.21 -18.10 -9.72
N THR A 95 8.57 -17.23 -8.78
CA THR A 95 9.92 -17.13 -8.20
C THR A 95 10.25 -18.24 -7.19
N GLY A 96 9.31 -19.15 -6.90
CA GLY A 96 9.47 -20.25 -5.94
C GLY A 96 9.11 -19.88 -4.49
N TYR A 97 9.02 -18.59 -4.15
CA TYR A 97 8.60 -18.15 -2.81
C TYR A 97 7.11 -18.45 -2.57
N THR A 98 6.78 -18.74 -1.32
CA THR A 98 5.39 -18.89 -0.87
C THR A 98 5.00 -17.72 0.02
N VAL A 99 3.95 -17.00 -0.37
CA VAL A 99 3.34 -15.95 0.45
C VAL A 99 2.17 -16.56 1.20
N ARG A 100 2.04 -16.23 2.49
CA ARG A 100 0.95 -16.69 3.35
C ARG A 100 0.29 -15.51 4.05
N ALA A 101 -1.00 -15.64 4.35
CA ALA A 101 -1.74 -14.68 5.15
C ALA A 101 -2.73 -15.39 6.08
N HIS A 102 -2.93 -14.76 7.23
CA HIS A 102 -3.96 -15.13 8.19
C HIS A 102 -5.33 -14.63 7.73
N THR A 103 -6.36 -15.40 8.03
CA THR A 103 -7.78 -15.04 7.82
C THR A 103 -8.40 -14.49 9.10
N ASP A 104 -7.66 -14.43 10.20
CA ASP A 104 -8.07 -13.87 11.49
C ASP A 104 -7.25 -12.63 11.89
N GLY A 105 -7.54 -12.08 13.05
CA GLY A 105 -6.95 -10.83 13.53
C GLY A 105 -7.59 -9.56 12.95
N CYS A 106 -7.17 -8.42 13.50
CA CYS A 106 -7.73 -7.12 13.17
C CYS A 106 -7.46 -6.67 11.73
N LEU A 107 -6.31 -7.02 11.17
CA LEU A 107 -5.98 -6.68 9.79
C LEU A 107 -6.87 -7.44 8.80
N ALA A 108 -7.05 -8.75 8.99
CA ALA A 108 -7.93 -9.56 8.15
C ALA A 108 -9.40 -9.08 8.21
N GLU A 109 -9.86 -8.70 9.40
CA GLU A 109 -11.20 -8.13 9.59
C GLU A 109 -11.37 -6.81 8.81
N ALA A 110 -10.38 -5.91 8.88
CA ALA A 110 -10.38 -4.67 8.11
C ALA A 110 -10.37 -4.91 6.60
N GLN A 111 -9.55 -5.87 6.13
CA GLN A 111 -9.47 -6.23 4.71
C GLN A 111 -10.78 -6.82 4.20
N ARG A 112 -11.45 -7.70 4.97
CA ARG A 112 -12.79 -8.21 4.61
C ARG A 112 -13.81 -7.08 4.51
N TYR A 113 -13.75 -6.12 5.44
CA TYR A 113 -14.63 -4.95 5.35
C TYR A 113 -14.36 -4.14 4.09
N LEU A 114 -13.10 -3.84 3.76
CA LEU A 114 -12.76 -2.96 2.62
C LEU A 114 -12.94 -3.66 1.27
N TYR A 115 -12.43 -4.88 1.10
CA TYR A 115 -12.38 -5.57 -0.20
C TYR A 115 -13.51 -6.59 -0.38
N GLY A 116 -14.04 -7.14 0.72
CA GLY A 116 -15.03 -8.21 0.72
C GLY A 116 -14.37 -9.58 0.81
N ASP A 117 -14.28 -10.28 -0.32
CA ASP A 117 -13.66 -11.60 -0.40
C ASP A 117 -12.14 -11.50 -0.17
N GLN A 118 -11.70 -11.91 1.02
CA GLN A 118 -10.30 -11.81 1.43
C GLN A 118 -9.40 -12.75 0.61
N ALA A 119 -9.84 -13.95 0.27
CA ALA A 119 -9.04 -14.89 -0.49
C ALA A 119 -8.81 -14.38 -1.91
N ARG A 120 -9.85 -13.80 -2.52
CA ARG A 120 -9.77 -13.17 -3.85
C ARG A 120 -8.91 -11.91 -3.83
N TRP A 121 -9.05 -11.07 -2.80
CA TRP A 121 -8.18 -9.91 -2.59
C TRP A 121 -6.71 -10.32 -2.45
N PHE A 122 -6.42 -11.27 -1.56
CA PHE A 122 -5.07 -11.77 -1.31
C PHE A 122 -4.42 -12.27 -2.61
N ARG A 123 -5.14 -13.07 -3.41
CA ARG A 123 -4.63 -13.55 -4.69
C ARG A 123 -4.30 -12.44 -5.66
N ALA A 124 -5.23 -11.52 -5.88
CA ALA A 124 -5.05 -10.43 -6.83
C ALA A 124 -3.92 -9.50 -6.37
N GLU A 125 -3.90 -9.11 -5.10
CA GLU A 125 -2.87 -8.23 -4.54
C GLU A 125 -1.47 -8.86 -4.60
N VAL A 126 -1.33 -10.11 -4.17
CA VAL A 126 -0.04 -10.80 -4.19
C VAL A 126 0.46 -10.93 -5.63
N THR A 127 -0.39 -11.31 -6.57
CA THR A 127 -0.01 -11.48 -7.99
C THR A 127 0.42 -10.15 -8.60
N VAL A 128 -0.41 -9.10 -8.50
CA VAL A 128 -0.12 -7.78 -9.09
C VAL A 128 1.16 -7.17 -8.51
N ASN A 129 1.41 -7.35 -7.21
CA ASN A 129 2.62 -6.88 -6.55
C ASN A 129 3.89 -7.65 -6.95
N ASN A 130 3.76 -8.81 -7.60
CA ASN A 130 4.87 -9.68 -7.96
C ASN A 130 5.11 -9.83 -9.48
N LEU A 131 4.34 -9.15 -10.34
CA LEU A 131 4.50 -9.22 -11.80
C LEU A 131 5.93 -8.85 -12.28
N ARG A 132 6.57 -7.86 -11.65
CA ARG A 132 7.94 -7.46 -12.00
C ARG A 132 8.99 -8.48 -11.52
N PRO A 133 8.97 -8.95 -10.25
CA PRO A 133 9.78 -10.09 -9.83
C PRO A 133 9.65 -11.31 -10.75
N GLU A 134 8.44 -11.64 -11.18
CA GLU A 134 8.19 -12.74 -12.12
C GLU A 134 8.80 -12.49 -13.50
N ALA A 135 8.59 -11.31 -14.09
CA ALA A 135 9.20 -10.95 -15.37
C ALA A 135 10.74 -11.00 -15.31
N ARG A 136 11.34 -10.69 -14.15
CA ARG A 136 12.78 -10.81 -13.92
C ARG A 136 13.21 -12.26 -13.75
N ALA A 137 12.38 -13.14 -13.19
CA ALA A 137 12.63 -14.57 -13.17
C ALA A 137 12.65 -15.13 -14.61
N GLU A 138 11.65 -14.82 -15.44
CA GLU A 138 11.68 -15.18 -16.88
C GLU A 138 12.93 -14.63 -17.59
N LEU A 139 13.31 -13.39 -17.29
CA LEU A 139 14.49 -12.77 -17.90
C LEU A 139 15.79 -13.50 -17.53
N ARG A 140 15.88 -14.06 -16.31
CA ARG A 140 17.05 -14.84 -15.88
C ARG A 140 17.19 -16.17 -16.62
N GLU A 141 16.15 -16.66 -17.28
CA GLU A 141 16.26 -17.88 -18.11
C GLU A 141 16.81 -17.58 -19.52
N ASP A 142 16.75 -16.31 -19.96
CA ASP A 142 17.24 -15.87 -21.27
C ASP A 142 18.75 -16.08 -21.41
N ALA A 143 19.18 -16.79 -22.46
CA ALA A 143 20.58 -17.19 -22.63
C ALA A 143 21.53 -15.99 -22.73
N ALA A 144 21.14 -14.92 -23.44
CA ALA A 144 21.97 -13.73 -23.58
C ALA A 144 22.08 -12.99 -22.24
N TYR A 145 20.97 -12.93 -21.50
CA TYR A 145 20.97 -12.34 -20.16
C TYR A 145 21.82 -13.14 -19.16
N ARG A 146 21.73 -14.48 -19.16
CA ARG A 146 22.59 -15.36 -18.33
C ARG A 146 24.07 -15.17 -18.64
N ALA A 147 24.44 -15.10 -19.92
CA ALA A 147 25.82 -14.86 -20.31
C ALA A 147 26.33 -13.49 -19.83
N ALA A 148 25.51 -12.43 -19.91
CA ALA A 148 25.87 -11.12 -19.40
C ALA A 148 25.96 -11.07 -17.87
N LEU A 149 25.09 -11.81 -17.18
CA LEU A 149 25.14 -11.94 -15.73
C LEU A 149 26.43 -12.62 -15.29
N ALA A 150 26.82 -13.74 -15.93
CA ALA A 150 28.07 -14.42 -15.66
C ALA A 150 29.30 -13.52 -15.89
N ARG A 151 29.30 -12.69 -16.95
CA ARG A 151 30.37 -11.68 -17.18
C ARG A 151 30.42 -10.64 -16.06
N ARG A 152 29.28 -10.17 -15.58
CA ARG A 152 29.22 -9.23 -14.45
C ARG A 152 29.75 -9.88 -13.17
N ASP A 153 29.34 -11.10 -12.87
CA ASP A 153 29.72 -11.80 -11.64
C ASP A 153 31.22 -12.12 -11.58
N ALA A 154 31.91 -12.10 -12.73
CA ALA A 154 33.36 -12.21 -12.82
C ALA A 154 34.11 -10.88 -12.59
N CYS A 155 33.41 -9.74 -12.47
CA CYS A 155 34.05 -8.45 -12.22
C CYS A 155 34.56 -8.35 -10.78
N ALA A 156 35.69 -7.65 -10.58
CA ALA A 156 36.14 -7.28 -9.25
C ALA A 156 35.18 -6.30 -8.58
N ASP A 157 35.15 -6.31 -7.24
CA ASP A 157 34.37 -5.35 -6.46
C ASP A 157 34.72 -3.92 -6.85
N HIS A 158 33.69 -3.09 -6.98
CA HIS A 158 33.78 -1.67 -7.38
C HIS A 158 34.35 -1.39 -8.80
N ASP A 159 34.64 -2.40 -9.63
CA ASP A 159 35.02 -2.18 -11.03
C ASP A 159 33.81 -1.81 -11.90
N THR A 160 33.47 -0.52 -11.88
CA THR A 160 32.34 0.01 -12.66
C THR A 160 32.55 -0.09 -14.18
N ALA A 161 33.80 -0.14 -14.66
CA ALA A 161 34.10 -0.28 -16.08
C ALA A 161 33.81 -1.71 -16.56
N CYS A 162 34.27 -2.72 -15.80
CA CYS A 162 33.93 -4.12 -16.04
C CYS A 162 32.42 -4.35 -15.98
N VAL A 163 31.74 -3.83 -14.93
CA VAL A 163 30.29 -3.97 -14.79
C VAL A 163 29.55 -3.39 -16.00
N ARG A 164 29.99 -2.23 -16.52
CA ARG A 164 29.40 -1.64 -17.74
C ARG A 164 29.67 -2.51 -18.97
N ALA A 165 30.90 -2.99 -19.13
CA ALA A 165 31.32 -3.83 -20.25
C ALA A 165 30.61 -5.20 -20.27
N SER A 166 30.11 -5.68 -19.12
CA SER A 166 29.29 -6.91 -19.06
C SER A 166 28.06 -6.85 -19.98
N GLY A 167 27.52 -5.66 -20.25
CA GLY A 167 26.31 -5.44 -21.04
C GLY A 167 25.01 -5.82 -20.33
N LEU A 168 25.05 -6.22 -19.06
CA LEU A 168 23.87 -6.70 -18.31
C LEU A 168 22.76 -5.63 -18.26
N GLU A 169 23.12 -4.39 -17.95
CA GLU A 169 22.16 -3.28 -17.82
C GLU A 169 21.49 -2.93 -19.16
N GLN A 170 22.24 -3.01 -20.25
CA GLN A 170 21.73 -2.77 -21.61
C GLN A 170 20.71 -3.85 -21.98
N LEU A 171 21.03 -5.12 -21.72
CA LEU A 171 20.09 -6.23 -21.94
C LEU A 171 18.85 -6.12 -21.04
N ARG A 172 19.02 -5.78 -19.75
CA ARG A 172 17.89 -5.56 -18.84
C ARG A 172 16.95 -4.49 -19.36
N THR A 173 17.50 -3.33 -19.73
CA THR A 173 16.73 -2.20 -20.26
C THR A 173 15.97 -2.58 -21.53
N LYS A 174 16.59 -3.38 -22.41
CA LYS A 174 15.96 -3.83 -23.66
C LYS A 174 14.87 -4.89 -23.44
N LEU A 175 15.10 -5.86 -22.54
CA LEU A 175 14.29 -7.08 -22.46
C LEU A 175 13.23 -7.04 -21.33
N GLU A 176 13.49 -6.37 -20.21
CA GLU A 176 12.56 -6.34 -19.05
C GLU A 176 11.17 -5.79 -19.43
N PRO A 177 11.02 -4.70 -20.22
CA PRO A 177 9.69 -4.20 -20.60
C PRO A 177 8.85 -5.21 -21.38
N ALA A 178 9.45 -5.91 -22.34
CA ALA A 178 8.76 -6.93 -23.14
C ALA A 178 8.36 -8.14 -22.29
N ARG A 179 9.21 -8.55 -21.33
CA ARG A 179 8.88 -9.65 -20.41
C ARG A 179 7.75 -9.24 -19.45
N LEU A 180 7.80 -8.03 -18.91
CA LEU A 180 6.74 -7.51 -18.05
C LEU A 180 5.40 -7.37 -18.81
N ALA A 181 5.41 -6.98 -20.08
CA ALA A 181 4.21 -6.93 -20.90
C ALA A 181 3.57 -8.31 -21.09
N ARG A 182 4.37 -9.36 -21.32
CA ARG A 182 3.86 -10.73 -21.41
C ARG A 182 3.30 -11.25 -20.09
N VAL A 183 4.01 -11.03 -18.98
CA VAL A 183 3.52 -11.42 -17.64
C VAL A 183 2.20 -10.71 -17.33
N ARG A 184 2.08 -9.41 -17.63
CA ARG A 184 0.80 -8.68 -17.49
C ARG A 184 -0.30 -9.25 -18.38
N ALA A 185 0.02 -9.62 -19.62
CA ALA A 185 -0.94 -10.24 -20.54
C ALA A 185 -1.45 -11.60 -20.02
N ALA A 186 -0.57 -12.39 -19.39
CA ALA A 186 -0.93 -13.65 -18.74
C ALA A 186 -1.80 -13.44 -17.48
N HIS A 187 -1.58 -12.35 -16.74
CA HIS A 187 -2.32 -12.01 -15.51
C HIS A 187 -3.42 -10.95 -15.70
N ARG A 188 -4.00 -10.83 -16.89
CA ARG A 188 -5.04 -9.82 -17.18
C ARG A 188 -6.26 -9.93 -16.27
N ASP A 189 -6.66 -11.15 -15.92
CA ASP A 189 -7.82 -11.39 -15.05
C ASP A 189 -7.55 -11.01 -13.59
N ASP A 190 -6.32 -11.26 -13.11
CA ASP A 190 -5.87 -10.85 -11.77
C ASP A 190 -5.79 -9.34 -11.66
N LEU A 191 -5.25 -8.65 -12.68
CA LEU A 191 -5.23 -7.19 -12.78
C LEU A 191 -6.65 -6.61 -12.75
N THR A 192 -7.54 -7.15 -13.59
CA THR A 192 -8.95 -6.72 -13.62
C THR A 192 -9.64 -6.95 -12.28
N THR A 193 -9.34 -8.06 -11.60
CA THR A 193 -9.88 -8.36 -10.27
C THR A 193 -9.34 -7.41 -9.21
N TYR A 194 -8.04 -7.11 -9.25
CA TYR A 194 -7.39 -6.15 -8.36
C TYR A 194 -8.04 -4.77 -8.44
N ASP A 195 -8.23 -4.26 -9.67
CA ASP A 195 -8.83 -2.94 -9.90
C ASP A 195 -10.27 -2.88 -9.38
N ARG A 196 -11.09 -3.89 -9.70
CA ARG A 196 -12.48 -3.96 -9.22
C ARG A 196 -12.57 -3.99 -7.69
N LEU A 197 -11.70 -4.76 -7.03
CA LEU A 197 -11.68 -4.84 -5.56
C LEU A 197 -11.18 -3.53 -4.94
N ARG A 198 -10.21 -2.86 -5.55
CA ARG A 198 -9.76 -1.54 -5.10
C ARG A 198 -10.83 -0.47 -5.25
N ASP A 199 -11.53 -0.41 -6.38
CA ASP A 199 -12.60 0.57 -6.57
C ASP A 199 -13.70 0.40 -5.51
N ARG A 200 -14.06 -0.85 -5.18
CA ARG A 200 -14.96 -1.14 -4.05
C ARG A 200 -14.39 -0.65 -2.72
N ALA A 201 -13.12 -0.92 -2.45
CA ALA A 201 -12.47 -0.48 -1.22
C ALA A 201 -12.43 1.05 -1.08
N VAL A 202 -12.19 1.78 -2.18
CA VAL A 202 -12.27 3.25 -2.21
C VAL A 202 -13.66 3.74 -1.79
N GLN A 203 -14.72 3.15 -2.34
CA GLN A 203 -16.09 3.51 -1.99
C GLN A 203 -16.40 3.25 -0.50
N ARG A 204 -16.02 2.07 0.00
CA ARG A 204 -16.23 1.72 1.41
C ARG A 204 -15.41 2.58 2.36
N ALA A 205 -14.16 2.89 2.00
CA ALA A 205 -13.29 3.78 2.76
C ALA A 205 -13.87 5.19 2.85
N ALA A 206 -14.37 5.74 1.73
CA ALA A 206 -15.02 7.04 1.71
C ALA A 206 -16.26 7.09 2.62
N GLY A 207 -17.13 6.08 2.54
CA GLY A 207 -18.32 5.98 3.39
C GLY A 207 -17.97 5.90 4.88
N LEU A 208 -16.97 5.07 5.23
CA LEU A 208 -16.50 4.93 6.61
C LEU A 208 -15.98 6.25 7.19
N LEU A 209 -15.22 7.00 6.39
CA LEU A 209 -14.58 8.25 6.84
C LEU A 209 -15.51 9.47 6.78
N ALA A 210 -16.52 9.46 5.91
CA ALA A 210 -17.54 10.51 5.84
C ALA A 210 -18.48 10.51 7.06
N GLY A 211 -18.72 9.34 7.66
CA GLY A 211 -19.53 9.20 8.88
C GLY A 211 -18.84 9.67 10.15
N ARG A 212 -17.59 10.15 10.08
CA ARG A 212 -16.84 10.63 11.25
C ARG A 212 -17.10 12.14 11.44
N PRO A 213 -17.55 12.59 12.63
CA PRO A 213 -17.52 14.02 12.93
C PRO A 213 -16.07 14.52 12.81
N PRO A 214 -15.86 15.77 12.36
CA PRO A 214 -14.52 16.34 12.32
C PRO A 214 -13.89 16.19 13.70
N GLU A 215 -12.71 15.59 13.75
CA GLU A 215 -11.92 15.51 14.97
C GLU A 215 -11.72 16.96 15.42
N LYS A 216 -12.25 17.32 16.60
CA LYS A 216 -12.04 18.66 17.16
C LYS A 216 -10.53 18.79 17.33
N GLY A 217 -9.91 19.52 16.40
CA GLY A 217 -8.50 19.83 16.48
C GLY A 217 -8.26 20.49 17.83
N THR A 218 -7.50 19.82 18.69
CA THR A 218 -6.80 20.50 19.76
C THR A 218 -6.01 21.62 19.10
N PRO A 219 -6.19 22.89 19.50
CA PRO A 219 -5.38 23.96 18.97
C PRO A 219 -3.92 23.59 19.24
N SER A 220 -3.11 23.53 18.18
CA SER A 220 -1.67 23.50 18.38
C SER A 220 -1.27 24.77 19.14
N PRO A 221 -0.40 24.65 20.18
CA PRO A 221 0.08 25.79 20.94
C PRO A 221 0.89 26.77 20.08
#